data_AF-A0A6B0S281-F1
#
_entry.id   AF-A0A6B0S281-F1
#
_cell.length_a   1.000
_cell.length_b   1.000
_cell.length_c   1.000
_cell.angle_alpha   90.00
_cell.angle_beta   90.00
_cell.angle_gamma   90.00
#
_symmetry.space_group_name_H-M   'P 1'
#
loop_
_entity.id
_entity.type
_entity.pdbx_description
1 polymer ?
#
loop_
_entity_poly.entity_id
_entity_poly.type
_entity_poly.pdbx_seq_one_letter_code
_entity_poly.pdbx_strand_id
1 'polypeptide(L)'
;MCVRKRAWCRWHESVENLWPEPHNDARIYFEVVNQHNAWIPQGGRGSIQFIVHYQHSSTQQRIGVTTVARNRADVQSQLKHIKVVFDQEAAAMLMARLGVFRATSEEGPDMLRWLDRQFIRLCQKFGQYNKEDPMSFRFSDSFSLYPQFMFHLRRSPFLQVFNNSPDES
;
A
#
# COMPACT_ATOMS: atom_id res chain seq x y z
N MET A 1 -16.01 0.37 -3.80
CA MET A 1 -15.15 -0.74 -3.32
C MET A 1 -15.21 -0.76 -1.79
N CYS A 2 -15.75 -1.84 -1.21
CA CYS A 2 -16.30 -1.87 0.15
C CYS A 2 -15.21 -1.97 1.24
N VAL A 3 -15.13 -0.99 2.14
CA VAL A 3 -14.54 -1.17 3.47
C VAL A 3 -15.67 -1.26 4.48
N ARG A 4 -16.04 -2.50 4.78
CA ARG A 4 -16.58 -2.88 6.09
C ARG A 4 -15.84 -4.14 6.50
N LYS A 5 -15.44 -4.20 7.76
CA LYS A 5 -14.89 -5.37 8.46
C LYS A 5 -15.73 -6.63 8.17
N ARG A 6 -15.49 -7.30 7.05
CA ARG A 6 -16.00 -8.63 6.75
C ARG A 6 -14.89 -9.40 6.03
N ALA A 7 -14.48 -10.47 6.68
CA ALA A 7 -13.49 -11.44 6.23
C ALA A 7 -13.99 -12.17 4.98
N TRP A 8 -13.80 -11.58 3.80
CA TRP A 8 -14.03 -12.25 2.53
C TRP A 8 -12.71 -12.36 1.78
N CYS A 9 -12.31 -13.59 1.45
CA CYS A 9 -11.17 -13.88 0.58
C CYS A 9 -11.60 -14.00 -0.90
N ARG A 10 -12.81 -13.53 -1.24
CA ARG A 10 -13.41 -13.60 -2.56
C ARG A 10 -14.12 -12.27 -2.87
N TRP A 11 -13.87 -11.75 -4.05
CA TRP A 11 -14.54 -10.57 -4.61
C TRP A 11 -15.15 -10.94 -5.95
N HIS A 12 -16.25 -10.28 -6.30
CA HIS A 12 -16.88 -10.38 -7.61
C HIS A 12 -16.86 -9.00 -8.25
N GLU A 13 -16.45 -8.93 -9.51
CA GLU A 13 -16.42 -7.71 -10.30
C GLU A 13 -17.29 -7.91 -11.54
N SER A 14 -18.07 -6.89 -11.91
CA SER A 14 -18.94 -6.93 -13.08
C SER A 14 -18.13 -6.89 -14.37
N VAL A 15 -18.73 -7.41 -15.44
CA VAL A 15 -18.10 -7.72 -16.74
C VAL A 15 -17.48 -6.51 -17.46
N GLU A 16 -17.78 -5.28 -17.04
CA GLU A 16 -17.22 -4.06 -17.64
C GLU A 16 -15.75 -3.77 -17.23
N ASN A 17 -15.20 -4.49 -16.24
CA ASN A 17 -13.84 -4.31 -15.73
C ASN A 17 -13.00 -5.60 -15.78
N LEU A 18 -13.10 -6.37 -16.88
CA LEU A 18 -12.47 -7.69 -16.96
C LEU A 18 -10.93 -7.63 -16.90
N TRP A 19 -10.32 -8.30 -15.92
CA TRP A 19 -8.99 -8.85 -16.10
C TRP A 19 -9.03 -9.84 -17.29
N PRO A 20 -8.11 -9.77 -18.28
CA PRO A 20 -6.78 -9.20 -18.22
C PRO A 20 -6.66 -7.90 -19.03
N GLU A 21 -7.65 -7.00 -18.98
CA GLU A 21 -7.43 -5.63 -19.45
C GLU A 21 -6.21 -5.09 -18.69
N PRO A 22 -5.11 -4.71 -19.38
CA PRO A 22 -3.82 -4.38 -18.76
C PRO A 22 -3.86 -3.12 -17.89
N HIS A 23 -5.02 -2.48 -17.79
CA HIS A 23 -5.26 -1.26 -17.03
C HIS A 23 -6.10 -1.47 -15.77
N ASN A 24 -6.70 -2.67 -15.58
CA ASN A 24 -7.41 -2.96 -14.34
C ASN A 24 -6.48 -3.61 -13.33
N ASP A 25 -6.39 -2.98 -12.17
CA ASP A 25 -5.40 -3.28 -11.16
C ASP A 25 -6.10 -3.34 -9.79
N ALA A 26 -5.96 -4.43 -9.04
CA ALA A 26 -6.52 -4.56 -7.69
C ALA A 26 -5.47 -4.24 -6.63
N ARG A 27 -5.87 -3.56 -5.55
CA ARG A 27 -4.98 -3.24 -4.41
C ARG A 27 -5.45 -3.99 -3.19
N ILE A 28 -4.59 -4.86 -2.68
CA ILE A 28 -4.93 -5.82 -1.64
C ILE A 28 -3.99 -5.58 -0.46
N TYR A 29 -4.61 -5.30 0.70
CA TYR A 29 -3.90 -5.03 1.95
C TYR A 29 -3.90 -6.29 2.80
N PHE A 30 -2.73 -6.64 3.33
CA PHE A 30 -2.54 -7.82 4.16
C PHE A 30 -2.11 -7.40 5.56
N GLU A 31 -2.56 -8.16 6.55
CA GLU A 31 -2.12 -8.03 7.93
C GLU A 31 -1.30 -9.26 8.33
N VAL A 32 -0.14 -9.02 8.97
CA VAL A 32 0.65 -10.09 9.56
C VAL A 32 0.06 -10.41 10.93
N VAL A 33 -0.65 -11.54 11.04
CA VAL A 33 -1.34 -11.96 12.26
C VAL A 33 -0.47 -12.76 13.25
N ASN A 34 0.81 -12.96 12.93
CA ASN A 34 1.72 -13.72 13.79
C ASN A 34 2.02 -12.95 15.08
N GLN A 35 2.09 -13.63 16.23
CA GLN A 35 2.42 -12.99 17.50
C GLN A 35 3.85 -12.43 17.48
N HIS A 36 4.09 -11.31 18.17
CA HIS A 36 5.37 -10.57 18.11
C HIS A 36 6.60 -11.41 18.52
N ASN A 37 6.41 -12.39 19.42
CA ASN A 37 7.47 -13.28 19.90
C ASN A 37 7.39 -14.69 19.30
N ALA A 38 6.50 -14.92 18.34
CA ALA A 38 6.40 -16.22 17.70
C ALA A 38 7.65 -16.48 16.86
N TRP A 39 8.28 -17.64 17.08
CA TRP A 39 9.47 -18.04 16.35
C TRP A 39 9.19 -18.10 14.84
N ILE A 40 10.06 -17.45 14.05
CA ILE A 40 10.03 -17.53 12.59
C ILE A 40 11.08 -18.55 12.16
N PRO A 41 10.68 -19.67 11.52
CA PRO A 41 11.63 -20.64 11.02
C PRO A 41 12.64 -19.99 10.07
N GLN A 42 13.92 -20.37 10.19
CA GLN A 42 14.95 -19.92 9.26
C GLN A 42 14.58 -20.36 7.84
N GLY A 43 14.49 -19.41 6.91
CA GLY A 43 14.01 -19.67 5.55
C GLY A 43 12.48 -19.75 5.40
N GLY A 44 11.71 -19.45 6.46
CA GLY A 44 10.26 -19.39 6.41
C GLY A 44 9.75 -18.36 5.39
N ARG A 45 8.84 -18.79 4.51
CA ARG A 45 8.20 -17.93 3.52
C ARG A 45 6.71 -17.79 3.81
N GLY A 46 6.18 -16.59 3.56
CA GLY A 46 4.74 -16.39 3.39
C GLY A 46 4.40 -16.49 1.91
N SER A 47 3.35 -17.23 1.58
CA SER A 47 2.81 -17.32 0.21
C SER A 47 1.41 -16.75 0.13
N ILE A 48 1.10 -16.11 -0.99
CA ILE A 48 -0.23 -15.62 -1.34
C ILE A 48 -0.52 -16.14 -2.75
N GLN A 49 -1.72 -16.70 -2.94
CA GLN A 49 -2.18 -17.15 -4.25
C GLN A 49 -3.45 -16.39 -4.63
N PHE A 50 -3.41 -15.78 -5.80
CA PHE A 50 -4.54 -15.12 -6.43
C PHE A 50 -5.11 -16.06 -7.48
N ILE A 51 -6.40 -16.37 -7.37
CA ILE A 51 -7.15 -17.18 -8.33
C ILE A 51 -8.26 -16.28 -8.87
N VAL A 52 -8.24 -16.04 -10.18
CA VAL A 52 -9.18 -15.16 -10.86
C VAL A 52 -9.92 -15.97 -11.91
N HIS A 53 -11.23 -16.11 -11.74
CA HIS A 53 -12.13 -16.67 -12.75
C HIS A 53 -12.69 -15.52 -13.57
N TYR A 54 -12.59 -15.60 -14.90
CA TYR A 54 -13.09 -14.54 -15.78
C TYR A 54 -13.55 -15.10 -17.13
N GLN A 55 -14.45 -14.36 -17.77
CA GLN A 55 -14.84 -14.63 -19.16
C GLN A 55 -13.93 -13.80 -20.08
N HIS A 56 -13.17 -14.49 -20.94
CA HIS A 56 -12.32 -13.84 -21.93
C HIS A 56 -13.18 -13.21 -23.05
N SER A 57 -12.66 -12.22 -23.77
CA SER A 57 -13.32 -11.57 -24.91
C SER A 57 -13.75 -12.56 -26.01
N SER A 58 -13.04 -13.69 -26.11
CA SER A 58 -13.41 -14.83 -26.97
C SER A 58 -14.52 -15.71 -26.38
N THR A 59 -15.31 -15.20 -25.44
CA THR A 59 -16.41 -15.85 -24.68
C THR A 59 -16.04 -17.08 -23.84
N GLN A 60 -14.79 -17.53 -23.87
CA GLN A 60 -14.29 -18.65 -23.08
C GLN A 60 -14.20 -18.29 -21.59
N GLN A 61 -14.59 -19.23 -20.72
CA GLN A 61 -14.29 -19.15 -19.30
C GLN A 61 -12.82 -19.52 -19.07
N ARG A 62 -12.08 -18.67 -18.35
CA ARG A 62 -10.66 -18.87 -18.03
C ARG A 62 -10.41 -18.70 -16.54
N ILE A 63 -9.32 -19.32 -16.08
CA ILE A 63 -8.82 -19.20 -14.72
C ILE A 63 -7.36 -18.73 -14.80
N GLY A 64 -7.09 -17.56 -14.24
CA GLY A 64 -5.74 -17.06 -14.01
C GLY A 64 -5.30 -17.39 -12.59
N VAL A 65 -4.10 -17.94 -12.44
CA VAL A 65 -3.51 -18.22 -11.12
C VAL A 65 -2.14 -17.57 -11.02
N THR A 66 -1.98 -16.69 -10.02
CA THR A 66 -0.70 -16.05 -9.71
C THR A 66 -0.34 -16.38 -8.28
N THR A 67 0.80 -17.04 -8.07
CA THR A 67 1.30 -17.36 -6.73
C THR A 67 2.57 -16.57 -6.46
N VAL A 68 2.59 -15.82 -5.37
CA VAL A 68 3.76 -15.07 -4.91
C VAL A 68 4.21 -15.58 -3.55
N ALA A 69 5.51 -15.67 -3.35
CA ALA A 69 6.11 -15.98 -2.06
C ALA A 69 7.11 -14.89 -1.67
N ARG A 70 7.16 -14.56 -0.37
CA ARG A 70 8.11 -13.62 0.22
C ARG A 70 8.70 -14.21 1.49
N ASN A 71 9.99 -13.95 1.71
CA ASN A 71 10.65 -14.36 2.94
C ASN A 71 10.03 -13.63 4.13
N ARG A 72 9.78 -14.35 5.22
CA ARG A 72 9.46 -13.73 6.50
C ARG A 72 10.74 -13.20 7.11
N ALA A 73 10.64 -12.05 7.76
CA ALA A 73 11.77 -11.42 8.42
C ALA A 73 11.37 -10.97 9.82
N ASP A 74 12.24 -11.23 10.79
CA ASP A 74 12.10 -10.67 12.13
C ASP A 74 12.61 -9.22 12.14
N VAL A 75 11.80 -8.30 12.66
CA VAL A 75 12.10 -6.86 12.63
C VAL A 75 13.30 -6.53 13.49
N GLN A 76 13.52 -7.24 14.61
CA GLN A 76 14.61 -6.93 15.54
C GLN A 76 15.98 -7.31 14.95
N SER A 77 16.07 -8.48 14.32
CA SER A 77 17.32 -9.00 13.76
C SER A 77 17.56 -8.63 12.29
N GLN A 78 16.52 -8.38 11.50
CA GLN A 78 16.62 -8.24 10.04
C GLN A 78 16.09 -6.90 9.49
N LEU A 79 16.04 -5.85 10.32
CA LEU A 79 15.59 -4.51 9.90
C LEU A 79 16.30 -4.00 8.64
N LYS A 80 17.61 -4.27 8.50
CA LYS A 80 18.39 -3.89 7.30
C LYS A 80 17.84 -4.53 6.02
N HIS A 81 17.48 -5.82 6.07
CA HIS A 81 16.89 -6.51 4.93
C HIS A 81 15.50 -5.94 4.59
N ILE A 82 14.68 -5.67 5.62
CA ILE A 82 13.36 -5.05 5.45
C ILE A 82 13.46 -3.68 4.76
N LYS A 83 14.46 -2.86 5.12
CA LYS A 83 14.70 -1.56 4.48
C LYS A 83 14.97 -1.68 2.98
N VAL A 84 15.81 -2.63 2.58
CA VAL A 84 16.25 -2.79 1.18
C VAL A 84 15.11 -3.24 0.27
N VAL A 85 14.19 -4.07 0.78
CA VAL A 85 13.05 -4.58 -0.01
C VAL A 85 11.85 -3.63 -0.04
N PHE A 86 11.97 -2.43 0.53
CA PHE A 86 10.90 -1.44 0.48
C PHE A 86 10.78 -0.86 -0.93
N ASP A 87 9.59 -0.98 -1.50
CA ASP A 87 9.22 -0.38 -2.79
C ASP A 87 8.49 0.93 -2.55
N GLN A 88 9.22 2.04 -2.70
CA GLN A 88 8.70 3.38 -2.42
C GLN A 88 7.60 3.83 -3.39
N GLU A 89 7.63 3.39 -4.65
CA GLU A 89 6.62 3.77 -5.65
C GLU A 89 5.30 3.03 -5.36
N ALA A 90 5.37 1.72 -5.16
CA ALA A 90 4.22 0.91 -4.80
C ALA A 90 3.62 1.34 -3.46
N ALA A 91 4.46 1.62 -2.45
CA ALA A 91 4.00 2.11 -1.15
C ALA A 91 3.30 3.48 -1.28
N ALA A 92 3.85 4.40 -2.08
CA ALA A 92 3.23 5.71 -2.29
C ALA A 92 1.87 5.58 -2.98
N MET A 93 1.75 4.73 -4.00
CA MET A 93 0.48 4.47 -4.68
C MET A 93 -0.55 3.80 -3.75
N LEU A 94 -0.13 2.87 -2.90
CA LEU A 94 -1.02 2.21 -1.93
C LEU A 94 -1.52 3.22 -0.90
N MET A 95 -0.63 4.07 -0.38
CA MET A 95 -0.98 5.13 0.56
C MET A 95 -1.90 6.18 -0.07
N ALA A 96 -1.69 6.54 -1.34
CA ALA A 96 -2.60 7.41 -2.08
C ALA A 96 -4.01 6.84 -2.17
N ARG A 97 -4.14 5.57 -2.58
CA ARG A 97 -5.44 4.91 -2.68
C ARG A 97 -6.13 4.75 -1.34
N LEU A 98 -5.40 4.43 -0.29
CA LEU A 98 -5.95 4.40 1.06
C LEU A 98 -6.39 5.79 1.52
N GLY A 99 -5.60 6.83 1.21
CA GLY A 99 -5.94 8.23 1.50
C GLY A 99 -7.24 8.67 0.81
N VAL A 100 -7.35 8.46 -0.51
CA VAL A 100 -8.57 8.76 -1.28
C VAL A 100 -9.75 7.97 -0.75
N PHE A 101 -9.57 6.67 -0.49
CA PHE A 101 -10.64 5.86 0.09
C PHE A 101 -11.13 6.44 1.42
N ARG A 102 -10.22 6.86 2.31
CA ARG A 102 -10.59 7.46 3.60
C ARG A 102 -11.22 8.84 3.45
N ALA A 103 -10.78 9.65 2.47
CA ALA A 103 -11.38 10.94 2.18
C ALA A 103 -12.87 10.84 1.76
N THR A 104 -13.33 9.66 1.31
CA THR A 104 -14.77 9.42 1.05
C THR A 104 -15.62 9.38 2.32
N SER A 105 -15.04 9.19 3.50
CA SER A 105 -15.76 9.02 4.78
C SER A 105 -15.25 9.93 5.91
N GLU A 106 -14.03 10.45 5.81
CA GLU A 106 -13.40 11.34 6.79
C GLU A 106 -13.27 12.76 6.21
N GLU A 107 -13.32 13.79 7.06
CA GLU A 107 -13.11 15.18 6.61
C GLU A 107 -11.67 15.42 6.15
N GLY A 108 -11.49 16.21 5.09
CA GLY A 108 -10.20 16.46 4.43
C GLY A 108 -9.02 16.81 5.36
N PRO A 109 -9.18 17.74 6.33
CA PRO A 109 -8.09 18.10 7.25
C PRO A 109 -7.59 16.93 8.11
N ASP A 110 -8.47 16.03 8.52
CA ASP A 110 -8.10 14.90 9.37
C ASP A 110 -7.43 13.77 8.59
N MET A 111 -7.84 13.56 7.34
CA MET A 111 -7.17 12.65 6.42
C MET A 111 -5.73 13.12 6.11
N LEU A 112 -5.51 14.42 5.85
CA LEU A 112 -4.14 14.95 5.62
C LEU A 112 -3.26 14.81 6.87
N ARG A 113 -3.80 15.06 8.06
CA ARG A 113 -3.10 14.83 9.33
C ARG A 113 -2.74 13.36 9.51
N TRP A 114 -3.61 12.44 9.11
CA TRP A 114 -3.31 11.01 9.15
C TRP A 114 -2.15 10.66 8.22
N LEU A 115 -2.16 11.17 6.98
CA LEU A 115 -1.10 10.93 5.99
C LEU A 115 0.25 11.45 6.51
N ASP A 116 0.29 12.68 7.00
CA ASP A 116 1.49 13.29 7.60
C ASP A 116 2.00 12.47 8.80
N ARG A 117 1.10 11.97 9.66
CA ARG A 117 1.48 11.09 10.77
C ARG A 117 2.07 9.75 10.31
N GLN A 118 1.56 9.14 9.24
CA GLN A 118 2.14 7.92 8.69
C GLN A 118 3.53 8.18 8.12
N PHE A 119 3.69 9.29 7.40
CA PHE A 119 4.98 9.70 6.85
C PHE A 119 6.01 9.97 7.95
N ILE A 120 5.66 10.71 9.00
CA ILE A 120 6.56 10.98 10.14
C ILE A 120 6.99 9.66 10.82
N ARG A 121 6.07 8.72 11.03
CA ARG A 121 6.39 7.40 11.62
C ARG A 121 7.38 6.62 10.76
N LEU A 122 7.24 6.68 9.44
CA LEU A 122 8.18 6.05 8.51
C LEU A 122 9.56 6.71 8.61
N CYS A 123 9.63 8.05 8.63
CA CYS A 123 10.88 8.79 8.85
C CYS A 123 11.57 8.41 10.16
N GLN A 124 10.84 8.39 11.26
CA GLN A 124 11.36 8.02 12.58
C GLN A 124 11.87 6.57 12.62
N LYS A 125 11.19 5.64 11.93
CA LYS A 125 11.53 4.22 11.97
C LYS A 125 12.69 3.86 11.04
N PHE A 126 12.76 4.47 9.87
CA PHE A 126 13.68 4.04 8.80
C PHE A 126 14.75 5.06 8.44
N GLY A 127 14.55 6.34 8.78
CA GLY A 127 15.54 7.41 8.59
C GLY A 127 16.73 7.28 9.54
N GLN A 128 17.82 7.94 9.18
CA GLN A 128 19.02 8.09 9.99
C GLN A 128 19.13 9.55 10.41
N TYR A 129 19.26 9.81 11.70
CA TYR A 129 19.37 11.16 12.23
C TYR A 129 19.94 11.13 13.66
N ASN A 130 20.53 12.26 14.05
CA ASN A 130 20.85 12.58 15.43
C ASN A 130 19.66 13.30 16.07
N LYS A 131 19.37 12.96 17.32
CA LYS A 131 18.29 13.61 18.06
C LYS A 131 18.56 15.11 18.19
N GLU A 132 17.54 15.92 18.01
CA GLU A 132 17.59 17.39 18.06
C GLU A 132 18.45 18.07 16.97
N ASP A 133 18.92 17.34 15.96
CA ASP A 133 19.62 17.89 14.80
C ASP A 133 18.86 17.58 13.49
N PRO A 134 17.99 18.48 13.02
CA PRO A 134 17.24 18.29 11.77
C PRO A 134 18.12 18.15 10.53
N MET A 135 19.32 18.75 10.52
CA MET A 135 20.21 18.75 9.35
C MET A 135 20.89 17.40 9.14
N SER A 136 20.93 16.56 10.19
CA SER A 136 21.46 15.21 10.14
C SER A 136 20.56 14.20 9.42
N PHE A 137 19.28 14.52 9.20
CA PHE A 137 18.33 13.55 8.67
C PHE A 137 18.70 13.09 7.25
N ARG A 138 18.80 11.79 7.06
CA ARG A 138 19.06 11.15 5.76
C ARG A 138 18.20 9.91 5.58
N PHE A 139 17.75 9.69 4.35
CA PHE A 139 17.19 8.43 3.90
C PHE A 139 18.21 7.65 3.07
N SER A 140 18.05 6.32 3.04
CA SER A 140 18.69 5.48 2.03
C SER A 140 17.95 5.57 0.70
N ASP A 141 18.57 5.11 -0.38
CA ASP A 141 18.02 5.18 -1.73
C ASP A 141 16.63 4.52 -1.87
N SER A 142 16.38 3.43 -1.15
CA SER A 142 15.06 2.77 -1.12
C SER A 142 13.91 3.67 -0.65
N PHE A 143 14.20 4.78 0.03
CA PHE A 143 13.20 5.70 0.61
C PHE A 143 13.33 7.14 0.10
N SER A 144 14.35 7.47 -0.70
CA SER A 144 14.72 8.86 -0.99
C SER A 144 13.66 9.63 -1.78
N LEU A 145 12.85 8.97 -2.61
CA LEU A 145 11.76 9.58 -3.39
C LEU A 145 10.44 9.63 -2.63
N TYR A 146 10.28 8.79 -1.59
CA TYR A 146 9.02 8.71 -0.83
C TYR A 146 8.55 10.06 -0.26
N PRO A 147 9.41 10.93 0.32
CA PRO A 147 9.01 12.28 0.73
C PRO A 147 8.44 13.12 -0.42
N GLN A 148 9.02 13.02 -1.61
CA GLN A 148 8.57 13.75 -2.79
C GLN A 148 7.19 13.26 -3.23
N PHE A 149 6.94 11.95 -3.24
CA PHE A 149 5.60 11.43 -3.52
C PHE A 149 4.56 11.92 -2.52
N MET A 150 4.87 11.89 -1.22
CA MET A 150 3.95 12.35 -0.18
C MET A 150 3.67 13.86 -0.30
N PHE A 151 4.69 14.67 -0.65
CA PHE A 151 4.53 16.11 -0.89
C PHE A 151 3.57 16.42 -2.05
N HIS A 152 3.66 15.68 -3.17
CA HIS A 152 2.75 15.89 -4.30
C HIS A 152 1.36 15.34 -4.00
N LEU A 153 1.26 14.16 -3.39
CA LEU A 153 -0.01 13.53 -3.03
C LEU A 153 -0.86 14.43 -2.12
N ARG A 154 -0.28 14.98 -1.05
CA ARG A 154 -1.02 15.80 -0.07
C ARG A 154 -1.58 17.11 -0.66
N ARG A 155 -1.06 17.56 -1.80
CA ARG A 155 -1.47 18.77 -2.54
C ARG A 155 -2.26 18.45 -3.81
N SER A 156 -2.46 17.16 -4.09
CA SER A 156 -3.12 16.73 -5.32
C SER A 156 -4.64 16.97 -5.24
N PRO A 157 -5.31 17.13 -6.39
CA PRO A 157 -6.77 17.21 -6.48
C PRO A 157 -7.49 16.03 -5.80
N PHE A 158 -6.85 14.86 -5.75
CA PHE A 158 -7.41 13.67 -5.11
C PHE A 158 -7.66 13.83 -3.61
N LEU A 159 -6.92 14.71 -2.94
CA LEU A 159 -6.99 14.92 -1.48
C LEU A 159 -7.38 16.37 -1.12
N GLN A 160 -7.09 17.32 -1.99
CA GLN A 160 -7.49 18.72 -1.87
C GLN A 160 -8.45 19.08 -3.00
N VAL A 161 -9.74 18.91 -2.74
CA VAL A 161 -10.81 19.13 -3.72
C VAL A 161 -11.28 20.58 -3.82
N PHE A 162 -10.73 21.49 -3.00
CA PHE A 162 -11.06 22.92 -3.09
C PHE A 162 -10.56 23.46 -4.44
N ASN A 163 -11.45 24.12 -5.18
CA ASN A 163 -11.31 24.53 -6.60
C ASN A 163 -11.60 23.47 -7.66
N ASN A 164 -12.07 22.28 -7.29
CA ASN A 164 -12.64 21.32 -8.25
C ASN A 164 -14.15 21.25 -8.06
N SER A 165 -14.89 21.00 -9.12
CA SER A 165 -16.30 20.62 -9.00
C SER A 165 -16.42 19.21 -8.40
N PRO A 166 -17.55 18.87 -7.76
CA PRO A 166 -17.78 17.51 -7.26
C PRO A 166 -17.67 16.43 -8.34
N ASP A 167 -17.99 16.74 -9.59
CA ASP A 167 -17.92 15.79 -10.72
C ASP A 167 -16.48 15.57 -11.23
N GLU A 168 -15.58 16.53 -11.01
CA GLU A 168 -14.15 16.42 -11.34
C GLU A 168 -13.33 15.70 -10.24
N SER A 169 -13.91 15.55 -9.05
CA SER A 169 -13.23 15.10 -7.81
C SER A 169 -13.32 13.59 -7.57
#